data_AF-A0A6M1M1L0-F1
#
_entry.id   AF-A0A6M1M1L0-F1
#
_cell.length_a   1.000
_cell.length_b   1.000
_cell.length_c   1.000
_cell.angle_alpha   90.00
_cell.angle_beta   90.00
_cell.angle_gamma   90.00
#
_symmetry.space_group_name_H-M   'P 1'
#
loop_
_entity.id
_entity.type
_entity.pdbx_description
1 polymer ?
#
loop_
_entity_poly.entity_id
_entity_poly.type
_entity_poly.pdbx_seq_one_letter_code
_entity_poly.pdbx_strand_id
1 'polypeptide(L)'
;MRATGRWRVRNGSGRWGLGLAALAAVAIPFAVIAALDPRIGLLRPRPAGEAGRESAQGADRAPAEMPARLPDRAAEAPAPGRPCPVCAAPAVIGVVPPLVSAPIRGTLPDSEIQIPDVSAERAARRERLIGWTAHPDRVSGSAAHLDLVGLVYTAPREAGAGYRALAIDLAGAPDRAVVVVTEQPVTLALTSIPPDRAGALGVESSAAFDLAQGRPGLLAGFRALPYGAAEVAPVLDPVRSGPETLRDFCAALRLWAVQYGLPPGRTRYTLIENPTRIALAGEAVQTDGTARGRVSGRRLARLCRV
;
A
#
# COMPACT_ATOMS: atom_id res chain seq x y z
N MET A 1 11.14 -19.33 46.08
CA MET A 1 12.60 -19.10 46.08
C MET A 1 13.05 -18.64 44.70
N ARG A 2 13.90 -17.62 44.64
CA ARG A 2 14.33 -16.86 43.45
C ARG A 2 15.40 -17.60 42.64
N ALA A 3 15.49 -17.32 41.34
CA ALA A 3 16.74 -16.87 40.69
C ALA A 3 16.49 -16.32 39.27
N THR A 4 16.55 -14.99 39.12
CA THR A 4 16.70 -14.29 37.84
C THR A 4 18.17 -13.97 37.63
N GLY A 5 18.81 -14.59 36.64
CA GLY A 5 20.21 -14.34 36.28
C GLY A 5 20.34 -13.08 35.43
N ARG A 6 20.94 -12.03 36.00
CA ARG A 6 21.27 -10.77 35.31
C ARG A 6 22.80 -10.70 35.15
N TRP A 7 23.29 -10.89 33.93
CA TRP A 7 24.72 -10.76 33.65
C TRP A 7 25.09 -9.26 33.59
N ARG A 8 26.05 -8.84 34.44
CA ARG A 8 26.76 -7.57 34.30
C ARG A 8 28.23 -7.88 34.07
N VAL A 9 28.79 -7.38 32.97
CA VAL A 9 30.24 -7.41 32.70
C VAL A 9 30.82 -6.09 33.21
N ARG A 10 31.88 -6.20 34.02
CA ARG A 10 32.58 -5.08 34.65
C ARG A 10 33.92 -4.90 33.93
N ASN A 11 34.15 -3.73 33.35
CA ASN A 11 35.45 -3.40 32.77
C ASN A 11 36.35 -2.75 33.85
N GLY A 12 37.65 -3.04 33.78
CA GLY A 12 38.66 -2.82 34.83
C GLY A 12 39.06 -1.36 35.14
N SER A 13 38.25 -0.35 34.81
CA SER A 13 38.59 1.08 35.05
C SER A 13 37.59 1.83 35.93
N GLY A 14 36.62 1.15 36.55
CA GLY A 14 35.75 1.75 37.58
C GLY A 14 34.78 2.84 37.11
N ARG A 15 34.73 3.18 35.82
CA ARG A 15 33.80 4.17 35.26
C ARG A 15 32.71 3.51 34.41
N TRP A 16 31.45 3.88 34.68
CA TRP A 16 30.29 3.50 33.86
C TRP A 16 30.22 4.40 32.62
N GLY A 17 30.95 4.04 31.57
CA GLY A 17 30.86 4.72 30.27
C GLY A 17 29.81 4.08 29.37
N LEU A 18 28.71 4.79 29.12
CA LEU A 18 27.80 4.49 27.99
C LEU A 18 28.59 4.69 26.69
N GLY A 19 28.89 3.59 26.00
CA GLY A 19 29.66 3.60 24.76
C GLY A 19 28.91 4.26 23.60
N LEU A 20 29.38 5.44 23.18
CA LEU A 20 28.94 6.20 22.00
C LEU A 20 29.05 5.45 20.66
N ALA A 21 29.76 4.31 20.62
CA ALA A 21 29.94 3.52 19.40
C ALA A 21 28.65 2.79 18.93
N ALA A 22 27.66 2.58 19.81
CA ALA A 22 26.41 1.90 19.43
C ALA A 22 25.42 2.81 18.67
N LEU A 23 25.63 4.14 18.65
CA LEU A 23 24.76 5.10 17.96
C LEU A 23 25.10 5.26 16.47
N ALA A 24 26.35 5.00 16.07
CA ALA A 24 26.77 5.18 14.67
C ALA A 24 26.25 4.09 13.72
N ALA A 25 25.87 2.91 14.23
CA ALA A 25 25.37 1.80 13.41
C ALA A 25 23.86 1.86 13.08
N VAL A 26 23.09 2.74 13.74
CA VAL A 26 21.64 2.86 13.55
C VAL A 26 21.26 4.04 12.62
N ALA A 27 22.16 5.00 12.41
CA ALA A 27 21.89 6.18 11.58
C ALA A 27 22.09 5.93 10.06
N ILE A 28 22.86 4.91 9.67
CA ILE A 28 23.25 4.66 8.27
C ILE A 28 22.06 4.27 7.36
N PRO A 29 21.07 3.45 7.76
CA PRO A 29 19.97 3.11 6.85
C PRO A 29 18.92 4.23 6.69
N PHE A 30 18.81 5.18 7.63
CA PHE A 30 17.83 6.28 7.51
C PHE A 30 18.27 7.35 6.49
N ALA A 31 19.56 7.64 6.40
CA ALA A 31 20.07 8.63 5.46
C ALA A 31 19.90 8.19 3.99
N VAL A 32 19.93 6.89 3.70
CA VAL A 32 19.77 6.35 2.35
C VAL A 32 18.30 6.35 1.89
N ILE A 33 17.35 6.12 2.81
CA ILE A 33 15.91 6.18 2.50
C ILE A 33 15.46 7.62 2.25
N ALA A 34 15.99 8.60 2.98
CA ALA A 34 15.68 10.01 2.77
C ALA A 34 16.25 10.58 1.45
N ALA A 35 17.32 9.98 0.90
CA ALA A 35 17.98 10.47 -0.31
C ALA A 35 17.42 9.88 -1.63
N LEU A 36 16.62 8.81 -1.58
CA LEU A 36 16.14 8.09 -2.78
C LEU A 36 14.63 8.21 -3.03
N ASP A 37 13.87 8.90 -2.17
CA ASP A 37 12.45 9.17 -2.43
C ASP A 37 12.26 10.57 -3.07
N PRO A 38 11.90 10.67 -4.37
CA PRO A 38 11.66 11.94 -5.05
C PRO A 38 10.43 12.70 -4.52
N ARG A 39 9.69 12.17 -3.53
CA ARG A 39 8.52 12.81 -2.91
C ARG A 39 8.85 13.53 -1.59
N ILE A 40 10.07 13.40 -1.07
CA ILE A 40 10.55 14.20 0.09
C ILE A 40 11.15 15.50 -0.45
N GLY A 41 10.30 16.30 -1.10
CA GLY A 41 10.64 17.63 -1.58
C GLY A 41 10.74 18.63 -0.42
N LEU A 42 11.97 18.83 0.06
CA LEU A 42 12.54 20.14 0.39
C LEU A 42 11.61 21.15 1.10
N LEU A 43 11.43 21.01 2.41
CA LEU A 43 11.36 22.19 3.27
C LEU A 43 12.77 22.77 3.35
N ARG A 44 13.08 23.74 2.48
CA ARG A 44 14.28 24.58 2.62
C ARG A 44 14.26 25.25 4.01
N PRO A 45 15.27 25.04 4.86
CA PRO A 45 15.49 25.92 6.00
C PRO A 45 15.85 27.30 5.44
N ARG A 46 15.13 28.33 5.88
CA ARG A 46 15.51 29.73 5.69
C ARG A 46 16.71 30.00 6.60
N PRO A 47 17.91 30.31 6.09
CA PRO A 47 19.02 30.66 6.97
C PRO A 47 18.82 32.09 7.48
N ALA A 48 18.74 32.23 8.81
CA ALA A 48 19.13 33.46 9.47
C ALA A 48 20.67 33.54 9.40
N GLY A 49 21.18 34.67 8.93
CA GLY A 49 22.61 34.88 8.78
C GLY A 49 23.29 34.99 10.14
N GLU A 50 24.54 34.51 10.19
CA GLU A 50 25.61 35.21 10.88
C GLU A 50 26.98 34.74 10.37
N ALA A 51 27.85 35.73 10.29
CA ALA A 51 29.23 35.75 9.84
C ALA A 51 30.13 34.57 10.24
N GLY A 52 31.02 34.21 9.32
CA GLY A 52 32.45 34.21 9.63
C GLY A 52 33.18 32.86 9.63
N ARG A 53 34.26 32.86 8.85
CA ARG A 53 35.44 31.96 8.86
C ARG A 53 35.38 30.66 8.04
N GLU A 54 35.77 30.81 6.78
CA GLU A 54 37.10 30.39 6.28
C GLU A 54 37.79 29.23 7.04
N SER A 55 37.87 28.06 6.38
CA SER A 55 39.16 27.36 6.17
C SER A 55 39.00 26.26 5.12
N ALA A 56 39.89 26.33 4.14
CA ALA A 56 40.07 25.43 3.02
C ALA A 56 40.86 24.18 3.42
N GLN A 57 40.55 23.04 2.78
CA GLN A 57 41.43 21.90 2.44
C GLN A 57 40.50 20.77 1.92
N GLY A 58 40.59 20.19 0.72
CA GLY A 58 41.72 20.05 -0.20
C GLY A 58 42.25 18.61 -0.17
N ALA A 59 41.64 17.70 -0.95
CA ALA A 59 42.16 16.40 -1.45
C ALA A 59 40.98 15.66 -2.10
N ASP A 60 40.80 15.60 -3.42
CA ASP A 60 41.65 15.03 -4.47
C ASP A 60 41.84 13.50 -4.33
N ARG A 61 40.97 12.72 -4.98
CA ARG A 61 41.25 11.33 -5.36
C ARG A 61 40.42 10.88 -6.56
N ALA A 62 41.16 10.51 -7.60
CA ALA A 62 40.74 10.03 -8.91
C ALA A 62 40.06 8.64 -8.92
N PRO A 63 39.47 8.24 -10.07
CA PRO A 63 38.53 7.12 -10.19
C PRO A 63 39.23 5.76 -10.43
N ALA A 64 38.60 4.68 -9.95
CA ALA A 64 39.04 3.31 -10.22
C ALA A 64 38.03 2.57 -11.12
N GLU A 65 38.50 2.32 -12.35
CA GLU A 65 38.37 1.12 -13.19
C GLU A 65 37.17 0.17 -13.03
N MET A 66 36.42 0.06 -14.14
CA MET A 66 35.63 -1.10 -14.54
C MET A 66 36.49 -2.38 -14.69
N PRO A 67 35.87 -3.54 -14.49
CA PRO A 67 36.01 -4.62 -15.45
C PRO A 67 34.68 -5.12 -16.01
N ALA A 68 34.71 -5.35 -17.32
CA ALA A 68 33.71 -5.99 -18.14
C ALA A 68 33.52 -7.48 -17.81
N ARG A 69 32.31 -8.01 -18.04
CA ARG A 69 32.01 -9.01 -19.08
C ARG A 69 30.60 -9.58 -18.91
N LEU A 70 29.75 -9.31 -19.91
CA LEU A 70 28.52 -10.03 -20.19
C LEU A 70 28.86 -11.48 -20.60
N PRO A 71 28.08 -12.48 -20.15
CA PRO A 71 27.93 -13.72 -20.90
C PRO A 71 26.77 -13.61 -21.91
N ASP A 72 27.12 -13.86 -23.17
CA ASP A 72 26.22 -14.09 -24.30
C ASP A 72 25.13 -15.11 -23.95
N ARG A 73 23.87 -14.67 -24.00
CA ARG A 73 22.73 -15.59 -24.02
C ARG A 73 22.30 -15.79 -25.46
N ALA A 74 22.54 -17.01 -25.93
CA ALA A 74 22.24 -17.49 -27.26
C ALA A 74 20.79 -17.15 -27.69
N ALA A 75 20.68 -16.64 -28.92
CA ALA A 75 19.45 -16.47 -29.63
C ALA A 75 18.80 -17.84 -29.90
N GLU A 76 17.70 -18.11 -29.20
CA GLU A 76 16.86 -19.28 -29.44
C GLU A 76 15.94 -18.98 -30.64
N ALA A 77 16.01 -19.86 -31.64
CA ALA A 77 15.28 -19.74 -32.89
C ALA A 77 13.75 -19.84 -32.69
N PRO A 78 12.93 -19.10 -33.46
CA PRO A 78 11.48 -19.21 -33.39
C PRO A 78 11.01 -20.53 -34.01
N ALA A 79 10.23 -21.30 -33.24
CA ALA A 79 9.58 -22.53 -33.70
C ALA A 79 8.54 -22.25 -34.81
N PRO A 80 8.37 -23.15 -35.79
CA PRO A 80 7.39 -23.01 -36.85
C PRO A 80 5.95 -23.11 -36.32
N GLY A 81 5.10 -22.22 -36.83
CA GLY A 81 3.71 -22.03 -36.44
C GLY A 81 2.87 -23.31 -36.58
N ARG A 82 2.11 -23.62 -35.53
CA ARG A 82 1.03 -24.60 -35.57
C ARG A 82 -0.20 -23.98 -36.26
N PRO A 83 -0.79 -24.61 -37.27
CA PRO A 83 -2.04 -24.15 -37.86
C PRO A 83 -3.22 -24.35 -36.88
N CYS A 84 -4.01 -23.29 -36.70
CA CYS A 84 -5.25 -23.30 -35.92
C CYS A 84 -6.29 -24.26 -36.54
N PRO A 85 -6.95 -25.15 -35.78
CA PRO A 85 -8.02 -25.99 -36.30
C PRO A 85 -9.37 -25.30 -36.04
N VAL A 86 -9.72 -24.29 -36.84
CA VAL A 86 -11.12 -23.83 -36.94
C VAL A 86 -11.38 -23.39 -38.37
N CYS A 87 -11.78 -24.33 -39.23
CA CYS A 87 -12.59 -24.11 -40.43
C CYS A 87 -13.03 -25.47 -40.98
N ALA A 88 -14.14 -25.99 -40.48
CA ALA A 88 -14.89 -27.03 -41.16
C ALA A 88 -16.38 -26.72 -41.01
N ALA A 89 -16.87 -25.83 -41.86
CA ALA A 89 -18.29 -25.72 -42.17
C ALA A 89 -18.50 -26.30 -43.58
N PRO A 90 -19.50 -27.17 -43.79
CA PRO A 90 -19.67 -27.90 -45.03
C PRO A 90 -20.13 -26.98 -46.16
N ALA A 91 -19.52 -27.19 -47.33
CA ALA A 91 -19.94 -26.60 -48.60
C ALA A 91 -21.36 -27.09 -48.96
N VAL A 92 -22.35 -26.23 -48.81
CA VAL A 92 -23.67 -26.41 -49.42
C VAL A 92 -23.63 -25.76 -50.79
N ILE A 93 -23.53 -26.60 -51.81
CA ILE A 93 -23.73 -26.25 -53.21
C ILE A 93 -25.23 -26.02 -53.39
N GLY A 94 -25.65 -24.77 -53.56
CA GLY A 94 -27.05 -24.42 -53.78
C GLY A 94 -27.21 -22.96 -54.16
N VAL A 95 -27.38 -22.73 -55.46
CA VAL A 95 -27.92 -21.53 -56.15
C VAL A 95 -28.31 -20.37 -55.22
N VAL A 96 -27.45 -19.34 -55.15
CA VAL A 96 -27.73 -18.08 -54.45
C VAL A 96 -28.08 -17.00 -55.49
N PRO A 97 -29.28 -16.40 -55.47
CA PRO A 97 -29.58 -15.22 -56.29
C PRO A 97 -28.77 -14.01 -55.80
N PRO A 98 -28.49 -13.00 -56.64
CA PRO A 98 -27.67 -11.86 -56.23
C PRO A 98 -28.42 -11.03 -55.17
N LEU A 99 -28.14 -11.30 -53.90
CA LEU A 99 -28.47 -10.40 -52.80
C LEU A 99 -27.55 -9.18 -52.91
N VAL A 100 -28.09 -8.15 -53.57
CA VAL A 100 -27.60 -6.78 -53.51
C VAL A 100 -27.41 -6.45 -52.04
N SER A 101 -26.15 -6.42 -51.59
CA SER A 101 -25.79 -5.94 -50.26
C SER A 101 -26.09 -4.45 -50.24
N ALA A 102 -27.30 -4.08 -49.82
CA ALA A 102 -27.62 -2.71 -49.48
C ALA A 102 -26.60 -2.28 -48.41
N PRO A 103 -25.88 -1.16 -48.59
CA PRO A 103 -25.07 -0.64 -47.51
C PRO A 103 -26.02 -0.35 -46.36
N ILE A 104 -25.78 -0.97 -45.20
CA ILE A 104 -26.43 -0.61 -43.95
C ILE A 104 -25.92 0.80 -43.63
N ARG A 105 -26.60 1.79 -44.22
CA ARG A 105 -26.38 3.22 -44.00
C ARG A 105 -27.13 3.59 -42.73
N GLY A 106 -26.70 3.00 -41.63
CA GLY A 106 -27.04 3.43 -40.28
C GLY A 106 -25.89 4.28 -39.78
N THR A 107 -25.93 5.58 -40.05
CA THR A 107 -25.18 6.57 -39.29
C THR A 107 -25.78 6.61 -37.89
N LEU A 108 -25.44 5.61 -37.05
CA LEU A 108 -25.58 5.80 -35.61
C LEU A 108 -24.67 6.99 -35.27
N PRO A 109 -25.19 8.06 -34.66
CA PRO A 109 -24.36 9.17 -34.26
C PRO A 109 -23.27 8.60 -33.35
N ASP A 110 -22.01 8.76 -33.77
CA ASP A 110 -20.84 8.57 -32.93
C ASP A 110 -21.04 9.46 -31.71
N SER A 111 -21.66 8.89 -30.70
CA SER A 111 -21.82 9.53 -29.42
C SER A 111 -20.47 9.33 -28.77
N GLU A 112 -19.51 10.19 -29.12
CA GLU A 112 -18.22 10.27 -28.46
C GLU A 112 -18.48 10.15 -26.96
N ILE A 113 -18.08 9.02 -26.37
CA ILE A 113 -18.24 8.78 -24.95
C ILE A 113 -17.35 9.82 -24.26
N GLN A 114 -17.96 10.94 -23.87
CA GLN A 114 -17.27 11.99 -23.13
C GLN A 114 -16.88 11.42 -21.77
N ILE A 115 -15.62 11.03 -21.64
CA ILE A 115 -15.06 10.67 -20.34
C ILE A 115 -14.85 11.98 -19.59
N PRO A 116 -15.60 12.25 -18.51
CA PRO A 116 -15.44 13.49 -17.77
C PRO A 116 -14.01 13.60 -17.24
N ASP A 117 -13.37 14.74 -17.45
CA ASP A 117 -12.06 15.03 -16.86
C ASP A 117 -12.21 15.19 -15.34
N VAL A 118 -11.86 14.12 -14.63
CA VAL A 118 -11.89 14.08 -13.17
C VAL A 118 -10.54 14.47 -12.54
N SER A 119 -9.54 14.90 -13.33
CA SER A 119 -8.17 15.14 -12.84
C SER A 119 -8.12 16.22 -11.75
N ALA A 120 -8.80 17.34 -11.95
CA ALA A 120 -8.87 18.43 -10.97
C ALA A 120 -9.56 17.99 -9.67
N GLU A 121 -10.64 17.22 -9.77
CA GLU A 121 -11.33 16.66 -8.60
C GLU A 121 -10.40 15.69 -7.83
N ARG A 122 -9.64 14.85 -8.54
CA ARG A 122 -8.68 13.92 -7.95
C ARG A 122 -7.53 14.64 -7.27
N ALA A 123 -7.00 15.69 -7.87
CA ALA A 123 -5.96 16.53 -7.27
C ALA A 123 -6.45 17.18 -5.97
N ALA A 124 -7.63 17.82 -6.00
CA ALA A 124 -8.22 18.44 -4.82
C ALA A 124 -8.52 17.42 -3.71
N ARG A 125 -9.01 16.22 -4.05
CA ARG A 125 -9.19 15.11 -3.08
C ARG A 125 -7.86 14.69 -2.47
N ARG A 126 -6.83 14.49 -3.28
CA ARG A 126 -5.50 14.10 -2.82
C ARG A 126 -4.91 15.12 -1.85
N GLU A 127 -5.01 16.43 -2.16
CA GLU A 127 -4.53 17.50 -1.28
C GLU A 127 -5.22 17.47 0.09
N ARG A 128 -6.55 17.26 0.12
CA ARG A 128 -7.28 17.09 1.39
C ARG A 128 -6.79 15.89 2.19
N LEU A 129 -6.62 14.73 1.54
CA LEU A 129 -6.13 13.52 2.21
C LEU A 129 -4.71 13.70 2.77
N ILE A 130 -3.84 14.41 2.05
CA ILE A 130 -2.50 14.78 2.54
C ILE A 130 -2.61 15.65 3.80
N GLY A 131 -3.52 16.63 3.83
CA GLY A 131 -3.78 17.46 5.02
C GLY A 131 -4.29 16.69 6.24
N TRP A 132 -4.82 15.47 6.05
CA TRP A 132 -5.27 14.58 7.13
C TRP A 132 -4.23 13.53 7.54
N THR A 133 -3.10 13.46 6.83
CA THR A 133 -2.03 12.50 7.12
C THR A 133 -1.19 12.96 8.30
N ALA A 134 -0.95 12.06 9.24
CA ALA A 134 -0.07 12.27 10.39
C ALA A 134 1.39 12.29 9.98
N HIS A 135 2.20 13.05 10.71
CA HIS A 135 3.64 12.94 10.61
C HIS A 135 4.10 11.51 10.96
N PRO A 136 5.05 10.90 10.21
CA PRO A 136 5.51 9.53 10.47
C PRO A 136 5.91 9.26 11.92
N ASP A 137 6.58 10.21 12.57
CA ASP A 137 6.99 10.09 13.99
C ASP A 137 5.81 9.93 14.96
N ARG A 138 4.63 10.44 14.61
CA ARG A 138 3.40 10.27 15.40
C ARG A 138 2.66 8.98 15.08
N VAL A 139 2.95 8.35 13.95
CA VAL A 139 2.37 7.06 13.53
C VAL A 139 3.17 5.91 14.13
N SER A 140 4.49 6.01 14.12
CA SER A 140 5.35 5.03 14.76
C SER A 140 5.03 4.92 16.25
N GLY A 141 4.68 3.71 16.70
CA GLY A 141 4.28 3.44 18.08
C GLY A 141 2.86 3.90 18.46
N SER A 142 2.06 4.43 17.53
CA SER A 142 0.68 4.86 17.80
C SER A 142 -0.31 3.68 17.95
N ALA A 143 0.16 2.47 17.66
CA ALA A 143 -0.58 1.22 17.79
C ALA A 143 0.34 0.13 18.34
N ALA A 144 -0.23 -0.79 19.12
CA ALA A 144 0.42 -2.03 19.54
C ALA A 144 0.18 -3.17 18.53
N HIS A 145 -0.82 -3.02 17.68
CA HIS A 145 -1.29 -4.01 16.72
C HIS A 145 -1.79 -3.36 15.44
N LEU A 146 -1.60 -4.05 14.31
CA LEU A 146 -2.03 -3.59 12.99
C LEU A 146 -2.97 -4.61 12.35
N ASP A 147 -4.13 -4.13 11.93
CA ASP A 147 -5.14 -4.93 11.22
C ASP A 147 -5.30 -4.47 9.79
N LEU A 148 -4.81 -5.28 8.86
CA LEU A 148 -5.12 -5.12 7.46
C LEU A 148 -6.47 -5.77 7.19
N VAL A 149 -7.38 -5.01 6.60
CA VAL A 149 -8.73 -5.46 6.27
C VAL A 149 -8.91 -5.37 4.77
N GLY A 150 -8.94 -6.53 4.10
CA GLY A 150 -9.30 -6.65 2.69
C GLY A 150 -10.81 -6.57 2.51
N LEU A 151 -11.27 -5.70 1.62
CA LEU A 151 -12.67 -5.52 1.29
C LEU A 151 -12.97 -6.06 -0.10
N VAL A 152 -13.98 -6.91 -0.20
CA VAL A 152 -14.52 -7.38 -1.48
C VAL A 152 -15.99 -7.03 -1.54
N TYR A 153 -16.43 -6.37 -2.60
CA TYR A 153 -17.84 -6.10 -2.82
C TYR A 153 -18.34 -6.90 -4.03
N THR A 154 -19.14 -7.92 -3.77
CA THR A 154 -19.76 -8.78 -4.80
C THR A 154 -21.17 -8.34 -5.13
N ALA A 155 -21.84 -7.63 -4.21
CA ALA A 155 -23.16 -7.06 -4.47
C ALA A 155 -23.04 -5.93 -5.49
N PRO A 156 -23.93 -5.84 -6.50
CA PRO A 156 -23.96 -4.70 -7.42
C PRO A 156 -24.10 -3.38 -6.67
N ARG A 157 -23.56 -2.31 -7.25
CA ARG A 157 -23.82 -0.95 -6.75
C ARG A 157 -25.08 -0.43 -7.42
N GLU A 158 -25.97 0.18 -6.66
CA GLU A 158 -27.07 0.93 -7.24
C GLU A 158 -26.53 2.04 -8.15
N ALA A 159 -27.14 2.21 -9.32
CA ALA A 159 -26.73 3.24 -10.26
C ALA A 159 -26.88 4.62 -9.61
N GLY A 160 -25.82 5.44 -9.66
CA GLY A 160 -25.82 6.77 -9.07
C GLY A 160 -25.53 6.85 -7.56
N ALA A 161 -25.44 5.73 -6.83
CA ALA A 161 -25.26 5.73 -5.37
C ALA A 161 -23.88 6.19 -4.84
N GLY A 162 -23.00 6.72 -5.71
CA GLY A 162 -21.71 7.25 -5.28
C GLY A 162 -20.74 6.18 -4.75
N TYR A 163 -19.94 6.51 -3.74
CA TYR A 163 -18.98 5.58 -3.12
C TYR A 163 -19.68 4.77 -2.03
N ARG A 164 -19.27 3.51 -1.85
CA ARG A 164 -19.88 2.67 -0.80
C ARG A 164 -19.46 3.16 0.57
N ALA A 165 -20.43 3.41 1.45
CA ALA A 165 -20.13 3.79 2.81
C ALA A 165 -19.61 2.59 3.62
N LEU A 166 -18.55 2.79 4.40
CA LEU A 166 -18.03 1.84 5.37
C LEU A 166 -17.72 2.56 6.67
N ALA A 167 -18.38 2.16 7.75
CA ALA A 167 -18.10 2.61 9.10
C ALA A 167 -17.10 1.67 9.79
N ILE A 168 -16.02 2.22 10.32
CA ILE A 168 -15.00 1.49 11.08
C ILE A 168 -14.96 2.03 12.51
N ASP A 169 -15.12 1.13 13.47
CA ASP A 169 -15.15 1.45 14.89
C ASP A 169 -13.97 0.80 15.62
N LEU A 170 -13.08 1.64 16.14
CA LEU A 170 -11.92 1.27 16.94
C LEU A 170 -12.10 1.59 18.43
N ALA A 171 -13.28 2.05 18.86
CA ALA A 171 -13.51 2.41 20.26
C ALA A 171 -13.27 1.24 21.23
N GLY A 172 -13.61 0.02 20.81
CA GLY A 172 -13.38 -1.21 21.57
C GLY A 172 -11.95 -1.76 21.50
N ALA A 173 -11.05 -1.12 20.73
CA ALA A 173 -9.66 -1.55 20.58
C ALA A 173 -8.71 -0.36 20.35
N PRO A 174 -8.53 0.51 21.36
CA PRO A 174 -7.82 1.78 21.22
C PRO A 174 -6.32 1.63 20.89
N ASP A 175 -5.74 0.45 21.11
CA ASP A 175 -4.34 0.12 20.82
C ASP A 175 -4.12 -0.43 19.40
N ARG A 176 -5.17 -0.63 18.59
CA ARG A 176 -5.09 -1.22 17.24
C ARG A 176 -5.23 -0.16 16.17
N ALA A 177 -4.38 -0.18 15.14
CA ALA A 177 -4.60 0.60 13.92
C ALA A 177 -5.17 -0.30 12.82
N VAL A 178 -5.91 0.30 11.90
CA VAL A 178 -6.51 -0.41 10.76
C VAL A 178 -5.94 0.10 9.44
N VAL A 179 -5.61 -0.80 8.52
CA VAL A 179 -5.29 -0.47 7.13
C VAL A 179 -6.35 -1.13 6.25
N VAL A 180 -7.12 -0.32 5.54
CA VAL A 180 -8.14 -0.81 4.61
C VAL A 180 -7.50 -1.07 3.26
N VAL A 181 -7.70 -2.27 2.71
CA VAL A 181 -7.28 -2.65 1.36
C VAL A 181 -8.54 -2.88 0.52
N THR A 182 -8.71 -2.14 -0.57
CA THR A 182 -9.95 -2.20 -1.37
C THR A 182 -9.69 -2.00 -2.86
N GLU A 183 -10.50 -2.64 -3.69
CA GLU A 183 -10.47 -2.49 -5.14
C GLU A 183 -11.66 -1.71 -5.71
N GLN A 184 -12.56 -1.26 -4.83
CA GLN A 184 -13.76 -0.51 -5.21
C GLN A 184 -13.84 0.83 -4.49
N PRO A 185 -14.55 1.82 -5.07
CA PRO A 185 -14.70 3.12 -4.44
C PRO A 185 -15.49 3.08 -3.14
N VAL A 186 -14.88 3.59 -2.06
CA VAL A 186 -15.45 3.58 -0.71
C VAL A 186 -15.34 4.95 -0.03
N THR A 187 -16.33 5.29 0.79
CA THR A 187 -16.27 6.40 1.75
C THR A 187 -16.12 5.81 3.14
N LEU A 188 -15.00 6.11 3.79
CA LEU A 188 -14.65 5.57 5.10
C LEU A 188 -15.06 6.55 6.21
N ALA A 189 -15.72 6.06 7.24
CA ALA A 189 -15.94 6.76 8.50
C ALA A 189 -15.20 6.03 9.62
N LEU A 190 -14.45 6.77 10.46
CA LEU A 190 -13.68 6.17 11.55
C LEU A 190 -14.09 6.75 12.92
N THR A 191 -14.50 5.86 13.81
CA THR A 191 -14.67 6.14 15.24
C THR A 191 -13.47 5.56 16.01
N SER A 192 -12.87 6.33 16.90
CA SER A 192 -11.74 5.88 17.74
C SER A 192 -11.78 6.54 19.11
N ILE A 193 -11.13 5.90 20.10
CA ILE A 193 -10.88 6.48 21.42
C ILE A 193 -9.36 6.46 21.67
N PRO A 194 -8.71 7.61 21.93
CA PRO A 194 -9.27 8.95 21.83
C PRO A 194 -9.62 9.32 20.36
N PRO A 195 -10.52 10.30 20.14
CA PRO A 195 -10.95 10.66 18.79
C PRO A 195 -9.82 11.32 17.98
N ASP A 196 -8.86 11.99 18.61
CA ASP A 196 -7.72 12.66 17.96
C ASP A 196 -6.48 11.76 17.79
N ARG A 197 -6.65 10.43 17.92
CA ARG A 197 -5.57 9.47 17.78
C ARG A 197 -4.88 9.58 16.41
N ALA A 198 -3.56 9.77 16.45
CA ALA A 198 -2.74 9.87 15.26
C ALA A 198 -2.61 8.54 14.53
N GLY A 199 -2.78 8.58 13.21
CA GLY A 199 -2.58 7.43 12.33
C GLY A 199 -3.45 6.23 12.66
N ALA A 200 -4.70 6.44 13.08
CA ALA A 200 -5.58 5.32 13.41
C ALA A 200 -6.00 4.50 12.16
N LEU A 201 -5.94 5.12 10.97
CA LEU A 201 -6.36 4.55 9.69
C LEU A 201 -5.27 4.69 8.62
N GLY A 202 -4.92 3.60 7.93
CA GLY A 202 -4.22 3.62 6.65
C GLY A 202 -5.12 3.11 5.52
N VAL A 203 -4.80 3.46 4.28
CA VAL A 203 -5.59 3.02 3.11
C VAL A 203 -4.66 2.59 1.96
N GLU A 204 -4.93 1.42 1.41
CA GLU A 204 -4.38 0.89 0.16
C GLU A 204 -5.54 0.66 -0.80
N SER A 205 -5.55 1.29 -1.97
CA SER A 205 -6.71 1.22 -2.84
C SER A 205 -6.41 1.32 -4.33
N SER A 206 -6.85 0.36 -5.13
CA SER A 206 -6.79 0.48 -6.59
C SER A 206 -7.88 1.42 -7.14
N ALA A 207 -8.92 1.68 -6.34
CA ALA A 207 -9.98 2.62 -6.66
C ALA A 207 -9.88 3.91 -5.84
N ALA A 208 -10.72 4.89 -6.15
CA ALA A 208 -10.75 6.14 -5.41
C ALA A 208 -11.54 5.97 -4.10
N PHE A 209 -11.04 6.55 -3.01
CA PHE A 209 -11.74 6.54 -1.73
C PHE A 209 -11.93 7.95 -1.19
N ASP A 210 -12.82 8.10 -0.23
CA ASP A 210 -13.01 9.34 0.52
C ASP A 210 -13.10 9.08 2.02
N LEU A 211 -12.97 10.11 2.85
CA LEU A 211 -13.30 10.04 4.27
C LEU A 211 -14.55 10.88 4.54
N ALA A 212 -15.55 10.28 5.19
CA ALA A 212 -16.75 11.00 5.61
C ALA A 212 -16.41 12.14 6.59
N GLN A 213 -15.42 11.92 7.46
CA GLN A 213 -14.99 12.83 8.52
C GLN A 213 -13.46 12.84 8.60
N GLY A 214 -12.83 13.66 7.77
CA GLY A 214 -11.39 13.85 7.81
C GLY A 214 -10.95 14.82 8.89
N ARG A 215 -9.78 14.59 9.49
CA ARG A 215 -9.16 15.49 10.46
C ARG A 215 -7.63 15.37 10.40
N PRO A 216 -6.87 16.43 10.73
CA PRO A 216 -5.41 16.38 10.77
C PRO A 216 -4.90 15.23 11.63
N GLY A 217 -4.00 14.44 11.06
CA GLY A 217 -3.39 13.30 11.75
C GLY A 217 -4.22 12.03 11.82
N LEU A 218 -5.45 11.98 11.29
CA LEU A 218 -6.25 10.75 11.27
C LEU A 218 -5.57 9.61 10.49
N LEU A 219 -5.03 9.96 9.32
CA LEU A 219 -4.44 8.98 8.41
C LEU A 219 -2.99 8.71 8.79
N ALA A 220 -2.60 7.44 8.87
CA ALA A 220 -1.19 7.05 8.92
C ALA A 220 -0.48 7.26 7.59
N GLY A 221 -1.26 7.33 6.52
CA GLY A 221 -0.86 7.49 5.13
C GLY A 221 -1.93 6.88 4.22
N PHE A 222 -1.73 7.00 2.92
CA PHE A 222 -2.52 6.26 1.94
C PHE A 222 -1.70 6.00 0.68
N ARG A 223 -1.99 4.88 0.02
CA ARG A 223 -1.51 4.53 -1.31
C ARG A 223 -2.72 4.19 -2.16
N ALA A 224 -3.03 5.05 -3.13
CA ALA A 224 -4.14 4.79 -4.03
C ALA A 224 -3.80 5.19 -5.47
N LEU A 225 -4.12 4.33 -6.43
CA LEU A 225 -3.81 4.56 -7.85
C LEU A 225 -4.42 5.86 -8.37
N PRO A 226 -5.71 6.19 -8.09
CA PRO A 226 -6.30 7.44 -8.56
C PRO A 226 -5.70 8.71 -7.92
N TYR A 227 -4.86 8.55 -6.90
CA TYR A 227 -4.15 9.63 -6.21
C TYR A 227 -2.63 9.58 -6.46
N GLY A 228 -2.19 8.86 -7.51
CA GLY A 228 -0.82 8.87 -7.98
C GLY A 228 0.13 7.89 -7.28
N ALA A 229 -0.39 6.87 -6.59
CA ALA A 229 0.45 5.74 -6.21
C ALA A 229 0.84 4.94 -7.47
N ALA A 230 2.10 4.50 -7.55
CA ALA A 230 2.55 3.64 -8.66
C ALA A 230 1.98 2.21 -8.54
N GLU A 231 1.93 1.72 -7.30
CA GLU A 231 1.46 0.38 -6.95
C GLU A 231 0.68 0.44 -5.64
N VAL A 232 -0.22 -0.50 -5.46
CA VAL A 232 -1.04 -0.69 -4.25
C VAL A 232 -1.13 -2.16 -3.89
N ALA A 233 -1.38 -2.46 -2.62
CA ALA A 233 -1.60 -3.84 -2.19
C ALA A 233 -2.84 -4.44 -2.88
N PRO A 234 -2.76 -5.65 -3.47
CA PRO A 234 -3.96 -6.36 -3.93
C PRO A 234 -4.79 -6.83 -2.73
N VAL A 235 -6.10 -7.00 -2.93
CA VAL A 235 -6.93 -7.67 -1.92
C VAL A 235 -6.60 -9.17 -1.96
N LEU A 236 -5.98 -9.68 -0.89
CA LEU A 236 -5.54 -11.06 -0.84
C LEU A 236 -6.73 -11.99 -0.52
N ASP A 237 -7.11 -12.86 -1.46
CA ASP A 237 -7.91 -14.05 -1.15
C ASP A 237 -6.96 -15.20 -0.78
N PRO A 238 -6.89 -15.63 0.49
CA PRO A 238 -5.96 -16.69 0.92
C PRO A 238 -6.17 -18.03 0.22
N VAL A 239 -7.34 -18.27 -0.40
CA VAL A 239 -7.69 -19.53 -1.08
C VAL A 239 -7.32 -19.48 -2.56
N ARG A 240 -7.34 -18.29 -3.18
CA ARG A 240 -7.25 -18.14 -4.65
C ARG A 240 -6.00 -17.41 -5.14
N SER A 241 -5.27 -16.74 -4.26
CA SER A 241 -4.18 -15.85 -4.68
C SER A 241 -2.93 -16.64 -5.11
N GLY A 242 -2.33 -16.21 -6.22
CA GLY A 242 -1.05 -16.73 -6.69
C GLY A 242 0.16 -16.20 -5.91
N PRO A 243 1.37 -16.73 -6.18
CA PRO A 243 2.58 -16.35 -5.46
C PRO A 243 3.00 -14.88 -5.67
N GLU A 244 2.71 -14.30 -6.83
CA GLU A 244 2.98 -12.88 -7.12
C GLU A 244 2.09 -11.95 -6.29
N THR A 245 0.77 -12.15 -6.32
CA THR A 245 -0.20 -11.43 -5.49
C THR A 245 0.18 -11.51 -4.00
N LEU A 246 0.63 -12.68 -3.55
CA LEU A 246 1.07 -12.86 -2.18
C LEU A 246 2.34 -12.04 -1.88
N ARG A 247 3.31 -12.01 -2.80
CA ARG A 247 4.55 -11.23 -2.65
C ARG A 247 4.23 -9.75 -2.50
N ASP A 248 3.36 -9.20 -3.35
CA ASP A 248 2.99 -7.79 -3.36
C ASP A 248 2.21 -7.40 -2.10
N PHE A 249 1.26 -8.24 -1.70
CA PHE A 249 0.57 -8.11 -0.42
C PHE A 249 1.57 -8.10 0.75
N CYS A 250 2.52 -9.02 0.78
CA CYS A 250 3.51 -9.12 1.84
C CYS A 250 4.53 -7.97 1.81
N ALA A 251 4.83 -7.38 0.65
CA ALA A 251 5.62 -6.16 0.54
C ALA A 251 4.88 -4.97 1.16
N ALA A 252 3.60 -4.77 0.81
CA ALA A 252 2.78 -3.72 1.40
C ALA A 252 2.59 -3.89 2.91
N LEU A 253 2.32 -5.13 3.38
CA LEU A 253 2.22 -5.44 4.80
C LEU A 253 3.49 -5.03 5.57
N ARG A 254 4.67 -5.29 5.00
CA ARG A 254 5.96 -4.89 5.60
C ARG A 254 6.12 -3.39 5.67
N LEU A 255 5.76 -2.66 4.61
CA LEU A 255 5.80 -1.19 4.60
C LEU A 255 4.93 -0.60 5.70
N TRP A 256 3.69 -1.07 5.84
CA TRP A 256 2.81 -0.62 6.91
C TRP A 256 3.33 -1.00 8.30
N ALA A 257 3.81 -2.24 8.48
CA ALA A 257 4.39 -2.64 9.76
C ALA A 257 5.58 -1.74 10.16
N VAL A 258 6.44 -1.36 9.20
CA VAL A 258 7.55 -0.42 9.43
C VAL A 258 7.05 0.98 9.78
N GLN A 259 6.05 1.50 9.05
CA GLN A 259 5.47 2.82 9.32
C GLN A 259 4.93 2.96 10.76
N TYR A 260 4.33 1.89 11.30
CA TYR A 260 3.84 1.85 12.68
C TYR A 260 4.91 1.43 13.71
N GLY A 261 6.12 1.06 13.28
CA GLY A 261 7.17 0.55 14.18
C GLY A 261 6.85 -0.81 14.79
N LEU A 262 6.09 -1.66 14.08
CA LEU A 262 5.59 -2.93 14.58
C LEU A 262 6.38 -4.13 14.04
N PRO A 263 6.66 -5.15 14.88
CA PRO A 263 7.20 -6.41 14.39
C PRO A 263 6.12 -7.19 13.62
N PRO A 264 6.49 -8.04 12.64
CA PRO A 264 5.54 -8.79 11.81
C PRO A 264 4.52 -9.60 12.61
N GLY A 265 4.90 -10.10 13.80
CA GLY A 265 4.01 -10.86 14.68
C GLY A 265 2.86 -10.06 15.31
N ARG A 266 2.83 -8.73 15.18
CA ARG A 266 1.75 -7.85 15.66
C ARG A 266 0.76 -7.46 14.55
N THR A 267 0.88 -8.08 13.39
CA THR A 267 0.00 -7.83 12.26
C THR A 267 -1.07 -8.92 12.09
N ARG A 268 -2.20 -8.53 11.52
CA ARG A 268 -3.32 -9.41 11.22
C ARG A 268 -3.92 -9.02 9.87
N TYR A 269 -4.48 -10.00 9.19
CA TYR A 269 -5.23 -9.82 7.96
C TYR A 269 -6.60 -10.46 8.08
N THR A 270 -7.65 -9.73 7.69
CA THR A 270 -9.02 -10.23 7.62
C THR A 270 -9.62 -9.85 6.28
N LEU A 271 -10.16 -10.83 5.55
CA LEU A 271 -10.91 -10.60 4.31
C LEU A 271 -12.41 -10.58 4.62
N ILE A 272 -13.09 -9.50 4.26
CA ILE A 272 -14.52 -9.30 4.53
C ILE A 272 -15.24 -8.94 3.23
N GLU A 273 -16.33 -9.67 2.97
CA GLU A 273 -17.18 -9.45 1.81
C GLU A 273 -18.42 -8.62 2.16
N ASN A 274 -18.70 -7.61 1.33
CA ASN A 274 -19.82 -6.67 1.43
C ASN A 274 -20.04 -6.02 2.82
N PRO A 275 -19.00 -5.58 3.56
CA PRO A 275 -19.24 -4.91 4.84
C PRO A 275 -19.75 -3.48 4.64
N THR A 276 -20.70 -3.07 5.51
CA THR A 276 -21.03 -1.65 5.72
C THR A 276 -20.59 -1.16 7.09
N ARG A 277 -20.31 -2.09 8.02
CA ARG A 277 -19.75 -1.80 9.34
C ARG A 277 -18.69 -2.83 9.74
N ILE A 278 -17.61 -2.33 10.32
CA ILE A 278 -16.56 -3.14 10.96
C ILE A 278 -16.25 -2.52 12.32
N ALA A 279 -16.25 -3.33 13.38
CA ALA A 279 -15.84 -2.92 14.72
C ALA A 279 -14.72 -3.84 15.23
N LEU A 280 -13.66 -3.23 15.75
CA LEU A 280 -12.59 -3.94 16.45
C LEU A 280 -12.85 -3.85 17.95
N ALA A 281 -13.02 -5.00 18.59
CA ALA A 281 -13.27 -5.13 20.02
C ALA A 281 -12.26 -6.10 20.63
N GLY A 282 -11.24 -5.57 21.30
CA GLY A 282 -10.08 -6.35 21.74
C GLY A 282 -9.45 -7.12 20.58
N GLU A 283 -9.51 -8.45 20.61
CA GLU A 283 -8.97 -9.34 19.57
C GLU A 283 -9.99 -9.67 18.45
N ALA A 284 -11.27 -9.41 18.68
CA ALA A 284 -12.35 -9.74 17.77
C ALA A 284 -12.46 -8.72 16.63
N VAL A 285 -13.04 -9.18 15.52
CA VAL A 285 -13.50 -8.34 14.41
C VAL A 285 -15.00 -8.63 14.30
N GLN A 286 -15.83 -7.63 14.56
CA GLN A 286 -17.27 -7.70 14.37
C GLN A 286 -17.62 -6.99 13.07
N THR A 287 -18.48 -7.58 12.26
CA THR A 287 -18.88 -6.98 10.99
C THR A 287 -20.27 -7.48 10.60
N ASP A 288 -20.99 -6.68 9.83
CA ASP A 288 -22.21 -7.07 9.14
C ASP A 288 -21.96 -7.74 7.79
N GLY A 289 -20.71 -7.70 7.30
CA GLY A 289 -20.27 -8.42 6.11
C GLY A 289 -19.99 -9.90 6.39
N THR A 290 -19.67 -10.63 5.32
CA THR A 290 -19.29 -12.05 5.42
C THR A 290 -17.77 -12.16 5.55
N ALA A 291 -17.27 -12.61 6.70
CA ALA A 291 -15.85 -12.89 6.87
C ALA A 291 -15.43 -14.11 6.04
N ARG A 292 -14.50 -13.92 5.11
CA ARG A 292 -14.01 -14.98 4.20
C ARG A 292 -12.75 -15.67 4.71
N GLY A 293 -11.99 -15.01 5.57
CA GLY A 293 -10.79 -15.60 6.14
C GLY A 293 -10.06 -14.62 7.05
N ARG A 294 -9.28 -15.19 7.97
CA ARG A 294 -8.42 -14.42 8.88
C ARG A 294 -7.08 -15.13 9.07
N VAL A 295 -6.00 -14.37 8.98
CA VAL A 295 -4.63 -14.85 9.20
C VAL A 295 -3.92 -13.86 10.12
N SER A 296 -3.28 -14.33 11.19
CA SER A 296 -2.69 -13.46 12.20
C SER A 296 -1.31 -13.90 12.67
N GLY A 297 -0.56 -12.94 13.20
CA GLY A 297 0.65 -13.14 13.99
C GLY A 297 1.68 -14.03 13.29
N ARG A 298 2.06 -15.13 13.95
CA ARG A 298 3.10 -16.05 13.42
C ARG A 298 2.70 -16.70 12.10
N ARG A 299 1.40 -16.97 11.86
CA ARG A 299 0.96 -17.57 10.60
C ARG A 299 1.13 -16.59 9.44
N LEU A 300 0.71 -15.34 9.64
CA LEU A 300 0.89 -14.27 8.66
C LEU A 300 2.38 -13.99 8.42
N ALA A 301 3.18 -13.91 9.48
CA ALA A 301 4.62 -13.73 9.37
C ALA A 301 5.30 -14.87 8.60
N ARG A 302 4.87 -16.13 8.78
CA ARG A 302 5.38 -17.27 7.99
C ARG A 302 4.96 -17.19 6.53
N LEU A 303 3.73 -16.78 6.27
CA LEU A 303 3.22 -16.60 4.91
C LEU A 303 4.06 -15.56 4.15
N CYS A 304 4.50 -14.50 4.84
CA CYS A 304 5.31 -13.41 4.26
C CYS A 304 6.83 -13.56 4.41
N ARG A 305 7.35 -14.77 4.64
CA ARG A 305 8.80 -15.05 4.65
C ARG A 305 9.37 -15.43 3.29
N VAL A 306 8.52 -15.59 2.28
CA VAL A 306 8.88 -16.00 0.92
C VAL A 306 9.64 -14.88 0.21
#